data_AF-A0A7C3LQZ5-F1
#
_entry.id   AF-A0A7C3LQZ5-F1
#
_cell.length_a   1.000
_cell.length_b   1.000
_cell.length_c   1.000
_cell.angle_alpha   90.00
_cell.angle_beta   90.00
_cell.angle_gamma   90.00
#
_symmetry.space_group_name_H-M   'P 1'
#
loop_
_entity.id
_entity.type
_entity.pdbx_description
1 polymer ?
#
loop_
_entity_poly.entity_id
_entity_poly.type
_entity_poly.pdbx_seq_one_letter_code
_entity_poly.pdbx_strand_id
1 'polypeptide(L)'
;MGKYNSFKGKDAALKPKRAEVHPVMRGIGCLLFVLVPILSYGTGALLVDYGAKNGWPIPPAWLGTPSIHPLLLRLQGLAPIYDFIYKQTNLTANLIFAISIAIVIFGVLSILYGFMFRVMGPPQYGPTDEPPIRKKVKRYKR
;
A
#
# COMPACT_ATOMS: atom_id res chain seq x y z
N MET A 1 0.43 60.15 -11.56
CA MET A 1 -0.49 59.19 -10.89
C MET A 1 -0.23 57.79 -11.44
N GLY A 2 -0.09 56.80 -10.53
CA GLY A 2 0.08 55.34 -10.74
C GLY A 2 1.42 54.91 -11.37
N LYS A 3 2.51 54.53 -10.69
CA LYS A 3 2.76 53.84 -9.41
C LYS A 3 2.09 52.46 -9.26
N TYR A 4 2.90 51.45 -9.60
CA TYR A 4 2.81 50.04 -9.18
C TYR A 4 1.66 49.20 -9.74
N ASN A 5 1.80 48.79 -11.00
CA ASN A 5 1.25 47.49 -11.41
C ASN A 5 2.07 46.41 -10.69
N SER A 6 1.53 46.00 -9.56
CA SER A 6 1.92 44.85 -8.76
C SER A 6 2.18 43.65 -9.68
N PHE A 7 3.42 43.16 -9.64
CA PHE A 7 3.73 41.77 -9.98
C PHE A 7 3.04 40.86 -8.94
N LYS A 8 1.71 40.76 -9.02
CA LYS A 8 0.90 39.87 -8.21
C LYS A 8 1.08 38.47 -8.79
N GLY A 9 2.02 37.73 -8.21
CA GLY A 9 2.00 36.27 -8.12
C GLY A 9 1.84 35.49 -9.41
N LYS A 10 2.80 35.56 -10.33
CA LYS A 10 2.97 34.48 -11.34
C LYS A 10 3.55 33.19 -10.73
N ASP A 11 3.90 33.20 -9.44
CA ASP A 11 4.35 32.00 -8.71
C ASP A 11 3.20 31.03 -8.36
N ALA A 12 1.94 31.46 -8.51
CA ALA A 12 0.78 30.57 -8.35
C ALA A 12 0.43 29.78 -9.62
N ALA A 13 0.95 30.17 -10.79
CA ALA A 13 0.61 29.58 -12.09
C ALA A 13 1.53 28.42 -12.52
N LEU A 14 2.64 28.18 -11.81
CA LEU A 14 3.58 27.10 -12.08
C LEU A 14 3.43 25.95 -11.05
N LYS A 15 2.22 25.67 -10.57
CA LYS A 15 1.98 24.35 -10.00
C LYS A 15 1.94 23.39 -11.18
N PRO A 16 2.88 22.43 -11.32
CA PRO A 16 2.76 21.42 -12.36
C PRO A 16 1.38 20.81 -12.22
N LYS A 17 0.62 20.76 -13.33
CA LYS A 17 -0.65 20.02 -13.38
C LYS A 17 -0.33 18.66 -12.77
N ARG A 18 -0.93 18.36 -11.62
CA ARG A 18 -0.73 17.09 -10.92
C ARG A 18 -0.89 16.02 -11.99
N ALA A 19 0.15 15.23 -12.24
CA ALA A 19 0.09 14.15 -13.20
C ALA A 19 -1.13 13.31 -12.83
N GLU A 20 -2.22 13.45 -13.58
CA GLU A 20 -3.46 12.76 -13.30
C GLU A 20 -3.17 11.30 -13.57
N VAL A 21 -3.10 10.50 -12.51
CA VAL A 21 -2.84 9.06 -12.61
C VAL A 21 -3.92 8.47 -13.50
N HIS A 22 -3.50 7.83 -14.59
CA HIS A 22 -4.41 7.29 -15.60
C HIS A 22 -5.48 6.39 -14.94
N PRO A 23 -6.77 6.51 -15.29
CA PRO A 23 -7.85 5.80 -14.60
C PRO A 23 -7.70 4.27 -14.60
N VAL A 24 -7.12 3.69 -15.65
CA VAL A 24 -6.80 2.25 -15.71
C VAL A 24 -5.83 1.82 -14.60
N MET A 25 -4.85 2.68 -14.27
CA MET A 25 -3.87 2.41 -13.22
C MET A 25 -4.49 2.45 -11.82
N ARG A 26 -5.57 3.23 -11.63
CA ARG A 26 -6.38 3.19 -10.40
C ARG A 26 -7.20 1.90 -10.28
N GLY A 27 -7.72 1.39 -11.41
CA GLY A 27 -8.51 0.16 -11.45
C GLY A 27 -7.70 -1.09 -11.08
N ILE A 28 -6.47 -1.20 -11.59
CA ILE A 28 -5.58 -2.33 -11.29
C ILE A 28 -5.24 -2.38 -9.78
N GLY A 29 -4.95 -1.23 -9.17
CA GLY A 29 -4.69 -1.16 -7.73
C GLY A 29 -5.86 -1.62 -6.88
N CYS A 30 -7.09 -1.26 -7.26
CA CYS A 30 -8.31 -1.70 -6.58
C CYS A 30 -8.49 -3.23 -6.67
N LEU A 31 -8.28 -3.80 -7.86
CA LEU A 31 -8.36 -5.26 -8.06
C LEU A 31 -7.31 -5.99 -7.22
N LEU A 32 -6.07 -5.51 -7.21
CA LEU A 32 -4.98 -6.07 -6.40
C LEU A 32 -5.29 -6.00 -4.91
N PHE A 33 -5.95 -4.95 -4.44
CA PHE A 33 -6.34 -4.81 -3.03
C PHE A 33 -7.31 -5.90 -2.57
N VAL A 34 -8.13 -6.44 -3.47
CA VAL A 34 -9.03 -7.57 -3.15
C VAL A 34 -8.33 -8.91 -3.38
N LEU A 35 -7.59 -9.04 -4.49
CA LEU A 35 -7.00 -10.29 -4.92
C LEU A 35 -5.81 -10.72 -4.06
N VAL A 36 -4.95 -9.78 -3.66
CA VAL A 36 -3.74 -10.08 -2.89
C VAL A 36 -4.08 -10.65 -1.51
N PRO A 37 -4.99 -10.09 -0.70
CA PRO A 37 -5.35 -10.68 0.60
C PRO A 37 -5.89 -12.11 0.49
N ILE A 38 -6.70 -12.41 -0.53
CA ILE A 38 -7.27 -13.75 -0.75
C ILE A 38 -6.15 -14.75 -1.05
N LEU A 39 -5.28 -14.43 -2.02
CA LEU A 39 -4.15 -15.31 -2.36
C LEU A 39 -3.16 -15.44 -1.20
N SER A 40 -2.90 -14.35 -0.49
CA SER A 40 -1.96 -14.34 0.62
C SER A 40 -2.43 -15.17 1.80
N TYR A 41 -3.73 -15.12 2.11
CA TYR A 41 -4.31 -15.98 3.14
C TYR A 41 -4.25 -17.46 2.75
N GLY A 42 -4.63 -17.80 1.51
CA GLY A 42 -4.59 -19.18 1.03
C GLY A 42 -3.17 -19.77 1.03
N THR A 43 -2.20 -19.01 0.55
CA THR A 43 -0.78 -19.42 0.56
C THR A 43 -0.21 -19.47 1.97
N GLY A 44 -0.56 -18.52 2.85
CA GLY A 44 -0.16 -18.51 4.25
C GLY A 44 -0.64 -19.75 5.00
N ALA A 45 -1.91 -20.13 4.84
CA ALA A 45 -2.46 -21.33 5.47
C ALA A 45 -1.75 -22.61 4.99
N LEU A 46 -1.53 -22.75 3.68
CA LEU A 46 -0.79 -23.89 3.13
C LEU A 46 0.65 -23.96 3.62
N LEU A 47 1.31 -22.81 3.76
CA LEU A 47 2.69 -22.74 4.23
C LEU A 47 2.80 -23.12 5.71
N VAL A 48 1.84 -22.71 6.54
CA VAL A 48 1.77 -23.11 7.95
C VAL A 48 1.56 -24.62 8.08
N ASP A 49 0.62 -25.19 7.32
CA ASP A 49 0.36 -26.63 7.34
C ASP A 49 1.58 -27.44 6.88
N TYR A 50 2.26 -26.98 5.83
CA TYR A 50 3.49 -27.59 5.33
C TYR A 50 4.63 -27.47 6.35
N GLY A 51 4.82 -26.30 6.93
CA GLY A 51 5.85 -26.03 7.93
C GLY A 51 5.63 -26.83 9.21
N ALA A 52 4.38 -26.94 9.68
CA ALA A 52 4.03 -27.74 10.85
C ALA A 52 4.31 -29.24 10.62
N LYS A 53 4.02 -29.77 9.44
CA LYS A 53 4.32 -31.18 9.07
C LYS A 53 5.82 -31.46 8.98
N ASN A 54 6.61 -30.50 8.51
CA ASN A 54 8.05 -30.65 8.32
C ASN A 54 8.89 -30.19 9.53
N GLY A 55 8.25 -29.84 10.66
CA GLY A 55 8.94 -29.43 11.88
C GLY A 55 9.66 -28.08 11.76
N TRP A 56 9.15 -27.15 10.94
CA TRP A 56 9.67 -25.78 10.93
C TRP A 56 9.54 -25.14 12.32
N PRO A 57 10.49 -24.29 12.73
CA PRO A 57 10.48 -23.64 14.04
C PRO A 57 9.42 -22.52 14.07
N ILE A 58 8.15 -22.91 14.10
CA ILE A 58 7.02 -22.01 14.27
C ILE A 58 6.79 -21.85 15.78
N PRO A 59 6.74 -20.62 16.31
CA PRO A 59 6.45 -20.39 17.73
C PRO A 59 5.19 -21.14 18.17
N PRO A 60 5.24 -21.95 19.25
CA PRO A 60 4.07 -22.70 19.72
C PRO A 60 2.89 -21.79 20.07
N ALA A 61 3.16 -20.55 20.50
CA ALA A 61 2.14 -19.55 20.82
C ALA A 61 1.29 -19.12 19.61
N TRP A 62 1.74 -19.39 18.38
CA TRP A 62 0.99 -19.07 17.16
C TRP A 62 0.12 -20.25 16.67
N LEU A 63 0.41 -21.44 17.18
CA LEU A 63 -0.30 -22.67 16.87
C LEU A 63 -1.41 -22.91 17.91
N GLY A 64 -2.51 -23.53 17.47
CA GLY A 64 -3.67 -23.79 18.31
C GLY A 64 -4.72 -22.69 18.28
N THR A 65 -5.43 -22.51 19.39
CA THR A 65 -6.56 -21.58 19.49
C THR A 65 -6.09 -20.15 19.75
N PRO A 66 -6.74 -19.14 19.13
CA PRO A 66 -6.36 -17.74 19.33
C PRO A 66 -6.65 -17.30 20.78
N SER A 67 -5.67 -16.64 21.40
CA SER A 67 -5.83 -16.05 22.74
C SER A 67 -6.62 -14.74 22.65
N ILE A 68 -7.92 -14.78 22.94
CA ILE A 68 -8.78 -13.59 22.97
C ILE A 68 -8.81 -13.01 24.39
N HIS A 69 -8.78 -11.68 24.50
CA HIS A 69 -8.82 -10.99 25.78
C HIS A 69 -10.15 -11.23 26.52
N PRO A 70 -10.16 -11.51 27.83
CA PRO A 70 -11.37 -11.90 28.59
C PRO A 70 -12.49 -10.84 28.57
N LEU A 71 -12.16 -9.58 28.39
CA LEU A 71 -13.13 -8.48 28.24
C LEU A 71 -14.04 -8.64 27.02
N LEU A 72 -13.51 -9.19 25.92
CA LEU A 72 -14.25 -9.38 24.67
C LEU A 72 -15.28 -10.52 24.81
N LEU A 73 -14.94 -11.56 25.57
CA LEU A 73 -15.80 -12.72 25.85
C LEU A 73 -17.03 -12.35 26.71
N ARG A 74 -17.00 -11.21 27.41
CA ARG A 74 -18.12 -10.74 28.24
C ARG A 74 -19.27 -10.16 27.41
N LEU A 75 -19.01 -9.76 26.16
CA LEU A 75 -20.03 -9.25 25.26
C LEU A 75 -20.80 -10.40 24.61
N GLN A 76 -21.95 -10.77 25.19
CA GLN A 76 -22.83 -11.84 24.70
C GLN A 76 -23.25 -11.66 23.23
N GLY A 77 -23.34 -10.42 22.74
CA GLY A 77 -23.71 -10.14 21.34
C GLY A 77 -22.67 -10.57 20.30
N LEU A 78 -21.41 -10.80 20.70
CA LEU A 78 -20.35 -11.25 19.79
C LEU A 78 -20.10 -12.77 19.83
N ALA A 79 -20.86 -13.52 20.64
CA ALA A 79 -20.74 -14.98 20.74
C ALA A 79 -20.63 -15.72 19.38
N PRO A 80 -21.50 -15.47 18.37
CA PRO A 80 -21.40 -16.19 17.11
C PRO A 80 -20.12 -15.88 16.32
N ILE A 81 -19.56 -14.68 16.50
CA ILE A 81 -18.31 -14.27 15.84
C ILE A 81 -17.13 -14.97 16.50
N TYR A 82 -17.11 -15.06 17.84
CA TYR A 82 -16.07 -15.76 18.56
C TYR A 82 -16.08 -17.25 18.25
N ASP A 83 -17.25 -17.88 18.21
CA ASP A 83 -17.38 -19.30 17.86
C ASP A 83 -16.83 -19.61 16.45
N PHE A 84 -17.04 -18.70 15.50
CA PHE A 84 -16.45 -18.82 14.17
C PHE A 84 -14.92 -18.74 14.21
N ILE A 85 -14.37 -17.77 14.94
CA ILE A 85 -12.92 -17.57 15.08
C ILE A 85 -12.26 -18.78 15.77
N TYR A 86 -12.88 -19.33 16.81
CA TYR A 86 -12.36 -20.46 17.57
C TYR A 86 -12.38 -21.79 16.80
N LYS A 87 -13.28 -21.96 15.84
CA LYS A 87 -13.30 -23.14 14.97
C LYS A 87 -12.10 -23.22 14.03
N GLN A 88 -11.43 -22.09 13.78
CA GLN A 88 -10.35 -22.01 12.81
C GLN A 88 -9.02 -22.42 13.45
N THR A 89 -8.39 -23.46 12.91
CA THR A 89 -7.10 -23.96 13.41
C THR A 89 -5.96 -23.03 13.01
N ASN A 90 -5.03 -22.78 13.94
CA ASN A 90 -3.79 -22.02 13.70
C ASN A 90 -4.01 -20.62 13.10
N LEU A 91 -5.13 -19.96 13.43
CA LEU A 91 -5.52 -18.67 12.85
C LEU A 91 -4.42 -17.60 12.99
N THR A 92 -3.77 -17.54 14.15
CA THR A 92 -2.70 -16.57 14.43
C THR A 92 -1.50 -16.77 13.49
N ALA A 93 -1.01 -18.01 13.35
CA ALA A 93 0.06 -18.34 12.42
C ALA A 93 -0.34 -18.00 10.97
N ASN A 94 -1.55 -18.42 10.54
CA ASN A 94 -2.04 -18.19 9.19
C ASN A 94 -2.08 -16.69 8.87
N LEU A 95 -2.55 -15.85 9.78
CA LEU A 95 -2.59 -14.39 9.60
C LEU A 95 -1.20 -13.76 9.54
N ILE A 96 -0.26 -14.18 10.40
CA ILE A 96 1.10 -13.64 10.39
C ILE A 96 1.80 -13.96 9.06
N PHE A 97 1.69 -15.21 8.61
CA PHE A 97 2.24 -15.62 7.32
C PHE A 97 1.52 -14.94 6.15
N ALA A 98 0.19 -14.83 6.20
CA ALA A 98 -0.57 -14.11 5.19
C ALA A 98 -0.19 -12.63 5.11
N ILE A 99 0.03 -11.93 6.22
CA ILE A 99 0.48 -10.54 6.20
C ILE A 99 1.90 -10.46 5.64
N SER A 100 2.78 -11.36 6.07
CA SER A 100 4.17 -11.41 5.59
C SER A 100 4.24 -11.62 4.07
N ILE A 101 3.48 -12.61 3.55
CA ILE A 101 3.38 -12.89 2.12
C ILE A 101 2.74 -11.71 1.37
N ALA A 102 1.73 -11.05 1.95
CA ALA A 102 1.08 -9.91 1.32
C ALA A 102 2.05 -8.75 1.16
N ILE A 103 2.85 -8.45 2.19
CA ILE A 103 3.91 -7.42 2.13
C ILE A 103 4.90 -7.75 1.02
N VAL A 104 5.32 -9.01 0.90
CA VAL A 104 6.23 -9.44 -0.18
C VAL A 104 5.58 -9.25 -1.55
N ILE A 105 4.34 -9.72 -1.74
CA ILE A 105 3.62 -9.58 -3.02
C ILE A 105 3.43 -8.12 -3.39
N PHE A 106 2.95 -7.28 -2.46
CA PHE A 106 2.79 -5.84 -2.69
C PHE A 106 4.12 -5.15 -2.96
N GLY A 107 5.19 -5.54 -2.26
CA GLY A 107 6.53 -5.01 -2.49
C GLY A 107 7.04 -5.32 -3.90
N VAL A 108 6.94 -6.59 -4.31
CA VAL A 108 7.32 -7.03 -5.66
C VAL A 108 6.48 -6.33 -6.73
N LEU A 109 5.15 -6.28 -6.55
CA LEU A 109 4.25 -5.59 -7.47
C LEU A 109 4.55 -4.08 -7.55
N SER A 110 4.91 -3.43 -6.44
CA SER A 110 5.29 -2.01 -6.43
C SER A 110 6.55 -1.76 -7.25
N ILE A 111 7.55 -2.64 -7.14
CA ILE A 111 8.78 -2.57 -7.94
C ILE A 111 8.46 -2.76 -9.43
N LEU A 112 7.70 -3.80 -9.77
CA LEU A 112 7.30 -4.08 -11.15
C LEU A 112 6.51 -2.92 -11.76
N TYR A 113 5.59 -2.35 -10.99
CA TYR A 113 4.79 -1.21 -11.39
C TYR A 113 5.69 0.02 -11.62
N GLY A 114 6.59 0.34 -10.70
CA GLY A 114 7.56 1.42 -10.89
C GLY A 114 8.41 1.25 -12.15
N PHE A 115 8.82 0.02 -12.46
CA PHE A 115 9.53 -0.30 -13.69
C PHE A 115 8.66 -0.08 -14.93
N MET A 116 7.40 -0.55 -14.93
CA MET A 116 6.46 -0.32 -16.03
C MET A 116 6.22 1.17 -16.27
N PHE A 117 6.07 1.98 -15.23
CA PHE A 117 5.92 3.44 -15.35
C PHE A 117 7.14 4.10 -15.97
N ARG A 118 8.33 3.60 -15.69
CA ARG A 118 9.54 4.12 -16.29
C ARG A 118 9.62 3.84 -17.79
N VAL A 119 9.12 2.68 -18.24
CA VAL A 119 9.19 2.25 -19.64
C VAL A 119 8.04 2.80 -20.48
N MET A 120 6.81 2.76 -19.94
CA MET A 120 5.58 3.10 -20.66
C MET A 120 4.97 4.45 -20.24
N GLY A 121 5.58 5.14 -19.27
CA GLY A 121 5.08 6.41 -18.77
C GLY A 121 5.25 7.55 -19.78
N PRO A 122 4.34 8.54 -19.78
CA PRO A 122 4.49 9.73 -20.61
C PRO A 122 5.77 10.50 -20.25
N PRO A 123 6.36 11.24 -21.20
CA PRO A 123 7.52 12.07 -20.93
C PRO A 123 7.20 13.11 -19.84
N GLN A 124 8.20 13.44 -19.02
CA GLN A 124 8.04 14.36 -17.88
C GLN A 124 7.63 15.78 -18.28
N TYR A 125 7.96 16.17 -19.51
CA TYR A 125 7.65 17.49 -20.06
C TYR A 125 6.73 17.33 -21.27
N GLY A 126 5.68 18.14 -21.31
CA GLY A 126 4.84 18.25 -22.51
C GLY A 126 5.57 18.94 -23.67
N PRO A 127 5.00 18.93 -24.89
CA PRO A 127 5.61 19.54 -26.07
C PRO A 127 5.92 21.04 -25.92
N THR A 128 5.21 21.72 -25.03
CA THR A 128 5.33 23.16 -24.77
C THR A 128 5.98 23.49 -23.42
N ASP A 129 6.36 22.49 -22.62
CA ASP A 129 6.94 22.72 -21.30
C ASP A 129 8.47 22.83 -21.40
N GLU A 130 9.02 23.95 -20.95
CA GLU A 130 10.47 24.07 -20.75
C GLU A 130 10.88 23.48 -19.40
N PRO A 131 12.03 22.77 -19.33
CA PRO A 131 12.53 22.27 -18.05
C PRO A 131 12.85 23.44 -17.10
N PRO A 132 12.58 23.28 -15.79
CA PRO A 132 12.77 24.36 -14.83
C PRO A 132 14.24 24.80 -14.79
N ILE A 133 14.46 26.10 -14.90
CA ILE A 133 15.79 26.71 -14.89
C ILE A 133 16.43 26.46 -13.52
N ARG A 134 17.36 25.51 -13.44
CA ARG A 134 18.11 25.17 -12.21
C ARG A 134 19.23 26.16 -11.87
N LYS A 135 19.05 27.46 -12.18
CA LYS A 135 20.02 28.50 -11.80
C LYS A 135 19.54 29.23 -10.55
N LYS A 136 20.36 29.21 -9.51
CA LYS A 136 20.21 30.12 -8.36
C LYS A 136 20.53 31.54 -8.83
N VAL A 137 19.51 32.31 -9.21
CA VAL A 137 19.67 33.73 -9.54
C VAL A 137 19.84 34.55 -8.26
N LYS A 138 20.83 35.45 -8.24
CA LYS A 138 21.03 36.39 -7.15
C LYS A 138 19.85 37.38 -7.10
N ARG A 139 19.32 37.63 -5.91
CA ARG A 139 18.22 38.58 -5.69
C ARG A 139 18.67 39.98 -6.12
N TYR A 140 17.95 40.58 -7.07
CA TYR A 140 18.22 41.95 -7.52
C TYR A 140 18.08 42.92 -6.34
N LYS A 141 19.14 43.69 -6.06
CA LYS A 141 19.14 44.78 -5.06
C LYS A 141 19.00 46.08 -5.84
N ARG A 142 17.91 46.82 -5.61
CA ARG A 142 17.64 48.12 -6.22
C ARG A 142 18.11 49.23 -5.29
#